data_AF-A0A9P4JFL6-F1
#
_entry.id   AF-A0A9P4JFL6-F1
#
_cell.length_a   1.000
_cell.length_b   1.000
_cell.length_c   1.000
_cell.angle_alpha   90.00
_cell.angle_beta   90.00
_cell.angle_gamma   90.00
#
_symmetry.space_group_name_H-M   'P 1'
#
loop_
_entity.id
_entity.type
_entity.pdbx_description
1 polymer ?
#
loop_
_entity_poly.entity_id
_entity_poly.type
_entity_poly.pdbx_seq_one_letter_code
_entity_poly.pdbx_strand_id
1 'polypeptide(L)'
;MKRFLQFFSGGIYALDGSTYDPIEILLNSEDPEERDILTERWKDSRVNELNFIGIVAALLAGVLTSTGSWPPILPSGQLSPWPVRTSWYCGIVLSLFSILTAADQTVRLHRLASHRDRWRIIRNLLVKKNRHGQVKRSRRTGRLLPNTIQVFAWQLPTMFLTTAAICMVAGMFLHVWSATRHLTHELWWNSDSKVASTYTVVAALSIGLFLLSQITLYNAPYKDEEESGGSSCSTR
;
A
#
# COMPACT_ATOMS: atom_id res chain seq x y z
N MET A 1 6.20 -12.32 -16.98
CA MET A 1 6.13 -12.86 -15.60
C MET A 1 7.16 -12.23 -14.63
N LYS A 2 8.47 -12.17 -14.93
CA LYS A 2 9.47 -11.53 -14.05
C LYS A 2 9.19 -10.04 -13.74
N ARG A 3 8.80 -9.23 -14.74
CA ARG A 3 8.36 -7.84 -14.54
C ARG A 3 7.08 -7.70 -13.72
N PHE A 4 6.16 -8.67 -13.79
CA PHE A 4 4.89 -8.65 -13.04
C PHE A 4 5.12 -9.00 -11.56
N LEU A 5 5.98 -9.98 -11.28
CA LEU A 5 6.43 -10.28 -9.92
C LEU A 5 7.28 -9.15 -9.32
N GLN A 6 8.16 -8.52 -10.11
CA GLN A 6 8.90 -7.34 -9.69
C GLN A 6 8.00 -6.11 -9.53
N PHE A 7 6.88 -6.02 -10.24
CA PHE A 7 5.89 -4.95 -10.07
C PHE A 7 5.03 -5.16 -8.81
N PHE A 8 4.56 -6.39 -8.55
CA PHE A 8 3.87 -6.69 -7.29
C PHE A 8 4.81 -6.56 -6.08
N SER A 9 6.00 -7.15 -6.16
CA SER A 9 7.04 -7.04 -5.13
C SER A 9 7.67 -5.64 -5.03
N GLY A 10 7.61 -4.83 -6.09
CA GLY A 10 8.35 -3.57 -6.27
C GLY A 10 7.51 -2.31 -6.28
N GLY A 11 6.21 -2.42 -6.54
CA GLY A 11 5.27 -1.30 -6.60
C GLY A 11 4.19 -1.35 -5.50
N ILE A 12 3.79 -2.54 -5.06
CA ILE A 12 2.84 -2.69 -3.92
C ILE A 12 3.59 -2.99 -2.62
N TYR A 13 4.64 -3.83 -2.67
CA TYR A 13 5.33 -4.31 -1.47
C TYR A 13 6.78 -3.82 -1.28
N ALA A 14 7.39 -3.13 -2.24
CA ALA A 14 8.76 -2.63 -2.02
C ALA A 14 8.74 -1.38 -1.16
N LEU A 15 9.77 -1.30 -0.32
CA LEU A 15 10.26 -0.04 0.24
C LEU A 15 10.75 0.82 -0.93
N ASP A 16 9.81 1.51 -1.58
CA ASP A 16 10.06 2.43 -2.68
C ASP A 16 10.98 3.58 -2.23
N GLY A 17 11.83 4.03 -3.15
CA GLY A 17 12.52 5.33 -3.06
C GLY A 17 11.57 6.47 -2.65
N SER A 18 10.30 6.45 -3.05
CA SER A 18 9.31 7.45 -2.60
C SER A 18 9.10 7.52 -1.09
N THR A 19 9.30 6.43 -0.34
CA THR A 19 9.24 6.47 1.14
C THR A 19 10.65 6.60 1.74
N TYR A 20 11.66 6.01 1.11
CA TYR A 20 13.03 6.01 1.59
C TYR A 20 13.73 7.36 1.38
N ASP A 21 13.61 7.95 0.20
CA ASP A 21 14.33 9.14 -0.26
C ASP A 21 13.93 10.39 0.53
N PRO A 22 12.64 10.68 0.81
CA PRO A 22 12.29 11.81 1.66
C PRO A 22 12.86 11.69 3.07
N ILE A 23 12.95 10.46 3.59
CA ILE A 23 13.55 10.20 4.90
C ILE A 23 15.08 10.36 4.83
N GLU A 24 15.73 9.93 3.75
CA GLU A 24 17.16 10.19 3.57
C GLU A 24 17.44 11.71 3.46
N ILE A 25 16.64 12.45 2.70
CA ILE A 25 16.78 13.89 2.50
C ILE A 25 16.58 14.62 3.83
N LEU A 26 15.50 14.36 4.58
CA LEU A 26 15.24 15.05 5.86
C LEU A 26 16.34 14.79 6.90
N LEU A 27 16.96 13.60 6.87
CA LEU A 27 18.03 13.26 7.82
C LEU A 27 19.33 13.98 7.49
N ASN A 28 19.60 14.22 6.20
CA ASN A 28 20.88 14.72 5.67
C ASN A 28 20.87 16.18 5.18
N SER A 29 19.74 16.89 5.21
CA SER A 29 19.74 18.35 4.97
C SER A 29 20.73 19.04 5.93
N GLU A 30 21.43 20.05 5.44
CA GLU A 30 22.53 20.71 6.15
C GLU A 30 22.01 21.75 7.16
N ASP A 31 20.94 22.46 6.79
CA ASP A 31 20.35 23.50 7.62
C ASP A 31 19.47 22.91 8.74
N PRO A 32 19.75 23.18 10.03
CA PRO A 32 18.93 22.70 11.13
C PRO A 32 17.46 23.13 11.05
N GLU A 33 17.15 24.31 10.53
CA GLU A 33 15.77 24.81 10.42
C GLU A 33 15.02 24.08 9.31
N GLU A 34 15.61 23.98 8.12
CA GLU A 34 15.07 23.21 7.00
C GLU A 34 14.77 21.75 7.42
N ARG A 35 15.69 21.10 8.14
CA ARG A 35 15.48 19.72 8.63
C ARG A 35 14.27 19.59 9.54
N ASP A 36 14.02 20.57 10.40
CA ASP A 36 12.88 20.55 11.30
C ASP A 36 11.58 20.74 10.53
N ILE A 37 11.55 21.64 9.55
CA ILE A 37 10.42 21.84 8.62
C ILE A 37 10.14 20.56 7.81
N LEU A 38 11.17 19.91 7.26
CA LEU A 38 11.02 18.65 6.53
C LEU A 38 10.50 17.52 7.43
N THR A 39 10.94 17.47 8.69
CA THR A 39 10.47 16.50 9.68
C THR A 39 9.00 16.74 10.03
N GLU A 40 8.57 18.01 10.17
CA GLU A 40 7.18 18.38 10.39
C GLU A 40 6.29 17.94 9.23
N ARG A 41 6.66 18.32 8.01
CA ARG A 41 5.94 17.95 6.79
C ARG A 41 5.83 16.44 6.62
N TRP A 42 6.90 15.70 6.87
CA TRP A 42 6.88 14.24 6.84
C TRP A 42 5.89 13.67 7.86
N LYS A 43 5.90 14.18 9.11
CA LYS A 43 4.99 13.73 10.16
C LYS A 43 3.54 14.05 9.82
N ASP A 44 3.23 15.23 9.30
CA ASP A 44 1.88 15.60 8.88
C ASP A 44 1.38 14.74 7.73
N SER A 45 2.20 14.58 6.69
CA SER A 45 1.90 13.69 5.57
C SER A 45 1.64 12.25 6.04
N ARG A 46 2.48 11.72 6.93
CA ARG A 46 2.33 10.36 7.45
C ARG A 46 1.07 10.18 8.30
N VAL A 47 0.74 11.13 9.16
CA VAL A 47 -0.52 11.07 9.95
C VAL A 47 -1.74 11.10 9.04
N ASN A 48 -1.73 11.96 8.01
CA ASN A 48 -2.83 12.03 7.04
C ASN A 48 -2.99 10.71 6.27
N GLU A 49 -1.88 10.11 5.83
CA GLU A 49 -1.88 8.80 5.17
C GLU A 49 -2.47 7.71 6.08
N LEU A 50 -2.02 7.63 7.34
CA LEU A 50 -2.52 6.63 8.30
C LEU A 50 -4.02 6.80 8.61
N ASN A 51 -4.50 8.03 8.75
CA ASN A 51 -5.93 8.30 8.93
C ASN A 51 -6.75 7.87 7.72
N PHE A 52 -6.28 8.17 6.51
CA PHE A 52 -6.93 7.72 5.29
C PHE A 52 -6.97 6.19 5.20
N ILE A 53 -5.86 5.50 5.49
CA ILE A 53 -5.80 4.03 5.52
C ILE A 53 -6.80 3.46 6.54
N GLY A 54 -6.90 4.06 7.73
CA GLY A 54 -7.85 3.64 8.76
C GLY A 54 -9.30 3.69 8.29
N ILE A 55 -9.69 4.76 7.58
CA ILE A 55 -11.03 4.90 6.99
C ILE A 55 -11.29 3.83 5.92
N VAL A 56 -10.35 3.68 4.98
CA VAL A 56 -10.51 2.72 3.87
C VAL A 56 -10.57 1.28 4.39
N ALA A 57 -9.76 0.95 5.40
CA ALA A 57 -9.77 -0.38 6.02
C ALA A 57 -11.08 -0.67 6.78
N ALA A 58 -11.69 0.34 7.43
CA ALA A 58 -13.00 0.16 8.07
C ALA A 58 -14.10 -0.10 7.02
N LEU A 59 -14.10 0.66 5.92
CA LEU A 59 -15.03 0.45 4.81
C LEU A 59 -14.86 -0.94 4.19
N LEU A 60 -13.61 -1.35 3.92
CA LEU A 60 -13.32 -2.66 3.34
C LEU A 60 -13.76 -3.81 4.25
N ALA A 61 -13.56 -3.69 5.57
CA ALA A 61 -14.03 -4.69 6.54
C ALA A 61 -15.58 -4.82 6.51
N GLY A 62 -16.28 -3.69 6.39
CA GLY A 62 -17.74 -3.68 6.22
C GLY A 62 -18.20 -4.36 4.93
N VAL A 63 -17.56 -4.04 3.81
CA VAL A 63 -17.84 -4.68 2.51
C VAL A 63 -17.58 -6.18 2.56
N LEU A 64 -16.45 -6.62 3.11
CA LEU A 64 -16.11 -8.04 3.28
C LEU A 64 -17.15 -8.78 4.13
N THR A 65 -17.57 -8.19 5.25
CA THR A 65 -18.56 -8.78 6.16
C THR A 65 -19.93 -8.90 5.49
N SER A 66 -20.37 -7.84 4.80
CA SER A 66 -21.65 -7.83 4.09
C SER A 66 -21.69 -8.78 2.90
N THR A 67 -20.57 -8.94 2.18
CA THR A 67 -20.47 -9.85 1.05
C THR A 67 -20.43 -11.31 1.52
N GLY A 68 -19.74 -11.58 2.63
CA GLY A 68 -19.69 -12.91 3.24
C GLY A 68 -21.02 -13.39 3.80
N SER A 69 -21.99 -12.50 4.06
CA SER A 69 -23.32 -12.86 4.55
C SER A 69 -24.37 -13.08 3.45
N TRP A 70 -24.01 -12.90 2.18
CA TRP A 70 -24.94 -13.12 1.08
C TRP A 70 -25.36 -14.59 0.97
N PRO A 71 -26.64 -14.86 0.62
CA PRO A 71 -27.10 -16.22 0.39
C PRO A 71 -26.28 -16.85 -0.74
N PRO A 72 -25.91 -18.15 -0.62
CA PRO A 72 -25.11 -18.81 -1.63
C PRO A 72 -25.86 -18.80 -2.96
N ILE A 73 -25.18 -18.36 -4.01
CA ILE A 73 -25.65 -18.39 -5.41
C ILE A 73 -25.72 -19.83 -5.99
N LEU A 74 -25.64 -20.85 -5.13
CA LEU A 74 -25.69 -22.26 -5.51
C LEU A 74 -27.14 -22.75 -5.45
N PRO A 75 -27.63 -23.50 -6.47
CA PRO A 75 -28.92 -24.14 -6.36
C PRO A 75 -28.85 -25.22 -5.27
N SER A 76 -29.86 -25.25 -4.39
CA SER A 76 -30.15 -26.40 -3.51
C SER A 76 -29.15 -26.64 -2.36
N GLY A 77 -29.11 -25.75 -1.36
CA GLY A 77 -28.65 -26.09 -0.01
C GLY A 77 -27.17 -26.48 0.16
N GLN A 78 -26.34 -26.36 -0.87
CA GLN A 78 -24.90 -26.59 -0.76
C GLN A 78 -24.19 -25.37 -0.17
N LEU A 79 -23.36 -25.62 0.84
CA LEU A 79 -22.53 -24.60 1.47
C LEU A 79 -21.52 -24.05 0.47
N SER A 80 -21.28 -22.74 0.51
CA SER A 80 -20.22 -22.11 -0.29
C SER A 80 -18.87 -22.81 -0.05
N PRO A 81 -18.03 -22.96 -1.09
CA PRO A 81 -16.76 -23.65 -0.96
C PRO A 81 -15.93 -23.07 0.16
N TRP A 82 -15.26 -23.93 0.93
CA TRP A 82 -14.40 -23.50 2.05
C TRP A 82 -13.39 -22.40 1.67
N PRO A 83 -12.77 -22.36 0.47
CA PRO A 83 -11.81 -21.30 0.14
C PRO A 83 -12.46 -19.92 0.05
N VAL A 84 -13.73 -19.83 -0.38
CA VAL A 84 -14.46 -18.57 -0.47
C VAL A 84 -14.68 -18.00 0.92
N ARG A 85 -15.19 -18.81 1.85
CA ARG A 85 -15.39 -18.39 3.25
C ARG A 85 -14.08 -18.01 3.94
N THR A 86 -13.03 -18.80 3.73
CA THR A 86 -11.70 -18.50 4.28
C THR A 86 -11.16 -17.18 3.76
N SER A 87 -11.35 -16.86 2.47
CA SER A 87 -10.90 -15.58 1.90
C SER A 87 -11.60 -14.38 2.55
N TRP A 88 -12.90 -14.47 2.85
CA TRP A 88 -13.60 -13.41 3.58
C TRP A 88 -13.06 -13.23 4.99
N TYR A 89 -12.88 -14.31 5.75
CA TYR A 89 -12.34 -14.23 7.11
C TYR A 89 -10.91 -13.69 7.13
N CYS A 90 -10.06 -14.15 6.22
CA CYS A 90 -8.69 -13.62 6.08
C CYS A 90 -8.69 -12.14 5.73
N GLY A 91 -9.54 -11.71 4.79
CA GLY A 91 -9.70 -10.30 4.43
C GLY A 91 -10.13 -9.44 5.63
N ILE A 92 -11.11 -9.88 6.41
CA ILE A 92 -11.60 -9.16 7.59
C ILE A 92 -10.49 -9.01 8.62
N VAL A 93 -9.79 -10.10 8.94
CA VAL A 93 -8.68 -10.09 9.90
C VAL A 93 -7.58 -9.11 9.45
N LEU A 94 -7.16 -9.18 8.19
CA LEU A 94 -6.15 -8.28 7.64
C LEU A 94 -6.61 -6.82 7.67
N SER A 95 -7.87 -6.54 7.36
CA SER A 95 -8.43 -5.19 7.41
C SER A 95 -8.46 -4.63 8.85
N LEU A 96 -8.84 -5.45 9.83
CA LEU A 96 -8.80 -5.07 11.24
C LEU A 96 -7.37 -4.77 11.70
N PHE A 97 -6.39 -5.62 11.36
CA PHE A 97 -4.98 -5.36 11.67
C PHE A 97 -4.45 -4.11 11.00
N SER A 98 -4.90 -3.76 9.79
CA SER A 98 -4.58 -2.48 9.15
C SER A 98 -5.06 -1.29 9.99
N ILE A 99 -6.33 -1.30 10.42
CA ILE A 99 -6.92 -0.23 11.27
C ILE A 99 -6.17 -0.12 12.61
N LEU A 100 -5.98 -1.25 13.29
CA LEU A 100 -5.28 -1.33 14.58
C LEU A 100 -3.86 -0.77 14.47
N THR A 101 -3.12 -1.17 13.44
CA THR A 101 -1.75 -0.72 13.22
C THR A 101 -1.71 0.76 12.85
N ALA A 102 -2.63 1.25 12.01
CA ALA A 102 -2.72 2.67 11.67
C ALA A 102 -3.01 3.52 12.91
N ALA A 103 -3.96 3.10 13.74
CA ALA A 103 -4.33 3.79 14.97
C ALA A 103 -3.15 3.83 15.97
N ASP A 104 -2.49 2.70 16.22
CA ASP A 104 -1.34 2.65 17.13
C ASP A 104 -0.19 3.54 16.63
N GLN A 105 0.11 3.50 15.33
CA GLN A 105 1.14 4.34 14.72
C GLN A 105 0.80 5.84 14.83
N THR A 106 -0.45 6.23 14.58
CA THR A 106 -0.92 7.61 14.73
C THR A 106 -0.79 8.09 16.17
N VAL A 107 -1.28 7.32 17.14
CA VAL A 107 -1.18 7.67 18.58
C VAL A 107 0.28 7.78 19.01
N ARG A 108 1.11 6.82 18.63
CA ARG A 108 2.54 6.84 18.96
C ARG A 108 3.24 8.04 18.37
N LEU A 109 2.93 8.41 17.13
CA LEU A 109 3.51 9.57 16.46
C LEU A 109 3.05 10.88 17.11
N HIS A 110 1.78 11.00 17.51
CA HIS A 110 1.28 12.14 18.30
C HIS A 110 1.97 12.27 19.65
N ARG A 111 2.15 11.15 20.37
CA ARG A 111 2.89 11.12 21.65
C ARG A 111 4.35 11.55 21.49
N LEU A 112 5.01 11.18 20.39
CA LEU A 112 6.37 11.62 20.10
C LEU A 112 6.43 13.11 19.76
N ALA A 113 5.41 13.61 19.05
CA ALA A 113 5.33 15.01 18.63
C ALA A 113 5.04 15.99 19.79
N SER A 114 4.56 15.52 20.94
CA SER A 114 4.26 16.37 22.11
C SER A 114 5.47 16.71 22.98
N HIS A 115 6.66 16.17 22.69
CA HIS A 115 7.87 16.41 23.47
C HIS A 115 8.57 17.72 23.04
N ARG A 116 9.28 18.38 23.98
CA ARG A 116 10.08 19.60 23.67
C ARG A 116 11.10 19.37 22.54
N ASP A 117 11.73 18.19 22.50
CA ASP A 117 12.68 17.77 21.46
C ASP A 117 12.02 16.90 20.37
N ARG A 118 10.74 17.12 20.06
CA ARG A 118 9.90 16.35 19.11
C ARG A 118 10.64 15.92 17.84
N TRP A 119 11.29 16.86 17.16
CA TRP A 119 11.96 16.61 15.86
C TRP A 119 13.21 15.76 15.98
N ARG A 120 14.00 15.96 17.04
CA ARG A 120 15.21 15.16 17.28
C ARG A 120 14.86 13.72 17.61
N ILE A 121 13.79 13.51 18.38
CA ILE A 121 13.30 12.17 18.75
C ILE A 121 12.81 11.44 17.49
N ILE A 122 11.99 12.08 16.66
CA ILE A 122 11.49 11.47 15.40
C ILE A 122 12.65 11.07 14.48
N ARG A 123 13.60 11.98 14.25
CA ARG A 123 14.81 11.69 13.44
C ARG A 123 15.66 10.55 14.03
N ASN A 124 15.79 10.51 15.35
CA ASN A 124 16.50 9.44 16.06
C ASN A 124 15.83 8.07 15.97
N LEU A 125 14.52 8.02 15.73
CA LEU A 125 13.83 6.78 15.40
C LEU A 125 14.16 6.41 13.94
N LEU A 126 13.98 7.33 13.00
CA LEU A 126 14.16 7.08 11.57
C LEU A 126 15.60 6.68 11.18
N VAL A 127 16.61 7.11 11.94
CA VAL A 127 18.02 6.74 11.72
C VAL A 127 18.32 5.26 12.03
N LYS A 128 19.11 4.62 11.16
CA LYS A 128 19.68 3.30 11.42
C LYS A 128 20.78 3.38 12.50
N LYS A 129 20.58 2.65 13.59
CA LYS A 129 21.55 2.51 14.68
C LYS A 129 22.20 1.11 14.66
N ASN A 130 23.47 1.04 15.05
CA ASN A 130 24.18 -0.22 15.27
C ASN A 130 23.81 -0.82 16.64
N ARG A 131 24.24 -2.06 16.90
CA ARG A 131 24.03 -2.77 18.18
C ARG A 131 24.53 -2.01 19.41
N HIS A 132 25.50 -1.11 19.22
CA HIS A 132 26.07 -0.23 20.25
C HIS A 132 25.38 1.15 20.34
N GLY A 133 24.22 1.34 19.69
CA GLY A 133 23.48 2.61 19.70
C GLY A 133 24.04 3.71 18.79
N GLN A 134 25.20 3.47 18.17
CA GLN A 134 25.85 4.44 17.27
C GLN A 134 25.12 4.56 15.93
N VAL A 135 25.00 5.79 15.45
CA VAL A 135 24.36 6.14 14.18
C VAL A 135 25.18 5.60 13.00
N LYS A 136 24.54 4.83 12.12
CA LYS A 136 25.20 4.23 10.96
C LYS A 136 25.21 5.22 9.79
N ARG A 137 26.41 5.54 9.31
CA ARG A 137 26.64 6.35 8.11
C ARG A 137 26.99 5.46 6.91
N SER A 138 26.62 5.89 5.72
CA SER A 138 27.04 5.27 4.46
C SER A 138 28.56 5.35 4.33
N ARG A 139 29.21 4.21 4.04
CA ARG A 139 30.67 4.14 3.86
C ARG A 139 31.14 4.87 2.60
N ARG A 140 30.27 5.05 1.60
CA ARG A 140 30.60 5.73 0.34
C ARG A 140 30.34 7.24 0.39
N THR A 141 29.23 7.65 0.99
CA THR A 141 28.73 9.04 0.90
C THR A 141 28.75 9.79 2.23
N GLY A 142 29.04 9.12 3.35
CA GLY A 142 29.00 9.74 4.69
C GLY A 142 27.59 10.04 5.22
N ARG A 143 26.55 9.87 4.39
CA ARG A 143 25.14 10.18 4.71
C ARG A 143 24.57 9.28 5.79
N LEU A 144 23.66 9.82 6.59
CA LEU A 144 22.83 9.10 7.55
C LEU A 144 21.89 8.16 6.80
N LEU A 145 21.95 6.88 7.15
CA LEU A 145 21.09 5.87 6.54
C LEU A 145 19.79 5.75 7.34
N PRO A 146 18.62 5.81 6.69
CA PRO A 146 17.36 5.49 7.35
C PRO A 146 17.26 3.99 7.69
N ASN A 147 16.52 3.70 8.76
CA ASN A 147 16.33 2.35 9.25
C ASN A 147 15.25 1.62 8.42
N THR A 148 15.69 0.76 7.51
CA THR A 148 14.80 -0.01 6.61
C THR A 148 13.73 -0.82 7.35
N ILE A 149 14.01 -1.36 8.53
CA ILE A 149 13.00 -2.10 9.32
C ILE A 149 11.91 -1.16 9.82
N GLN A 150 12.30 0.05 10.22
CA GLN A 150 11.33 1.05 10.67
C GLN A 150 10.54 1.62 9.50
N VAL A 151 11.17 1.89 8.36
CA VAL A 151 10.45 2.30 7.14
C VAL A 151 9.45 1.22 6.74
N PHE A 152 9.81 -0.06 6.86
CA PHE A 152 8.89 -1.18 6.63
C PHE A 152 7.74 -1.19 7.62
N ALA A 153 8.02 -0.95 8.91
CA ALA A 153 6.99 -0.88 9.94
C ALA A 153 5.94 0.22 9.64
N TRP A 154 6.38 1.39 9.16
CA TRP A 154 5.46 2.48 8.77
C TRP A 154 4.59 2.15 7.55
N GLN A 155 4.97 1.15 6.76
CA GLN A 155 4.20 0.68 5.60
C GLN A 155 3.29 -0.50 5.92
N LEU A 156 3.40 -1.12 7.10
CA LEU A 156 2.58 -2.27 7.50
C LEU A 156 1.06 -2.05 7.38
N PRO A 157 0.48 -0.90 7.77
CA PRO A 157 -0.96 -0.66 7.60
C PRO A 157 -1.40 -0.78 6.14
N THR A 158 -0.62 -0.21 5.22
CA THR A 158 -0.84 -0.26 3.78
C THR A 158 -0.69 -1.69 3.24
N MET A 159 0.30 -2.44 3.72
CA MET A 159 0.49 -3.84 3.34
C MET A 159 -0.69 -4.72 3.76
N PHE A 160 -1.21 -4.54 4.98
CA PHE A 160 -2.39 -5.27 5.43
C PHE A 160 -3.63 -4.92 4.63
N LEU A 161 -3.85 -3.64 4.34
CA LEU A 161 -5.00 -3.17 3.55
C LEU A 161 -4.97 -3.70 2.11
N THR A 162 -3.82 -3.59 1.45
CA THR A 162 -3.65 -4.10 0.07
C THR A 162 -3.82 -5.61 0.00
N THR A 163 -3.30 -6.34 0.98
CA THR A 163 -3.49 -7.80 1.07
C THR A 163 -4.95 -8.16 1.34
N ALA A 164 -5.67 -7.41 2.18
CA ALA A 164 -7.10 -7.58 2.39
C ALA A 164 -7.90 -7.34 1.11
N ALA A 165 -7.56 -6.32 0.33
CA ALA A 165 -8.19 -6.02 -0.95
C ALA A 165 -7.93 -7.12 -2.00
N ILE A 166 -6.71 -7.65 -2.08
CA ILE A 166 -6.38 -8.79 -2.95
C ILE A 166 -7.20 -10.02 -2.52
N CYS A 167 -7.30 -10.27 -1.21
CA CYS A 167 -8.09 -11.37 -0.67
C CYS A 167 -9.57 -11.22 -1.03
N MET A 168 -10.12 -10.00 -0.97
CA MET A 168 -11.49 -9.68 -1.39
C MET A 168 -11.70 -10.00 -2.88
N VAL A 169 -10.81 -9.50 -3.75
CA VAL A 169 -10.91 -9.74 -5.20
C VAL A 169 -10.82 -11.23 -5.51
N ALA A 170 -9.87 -11.94 -4.90
CA ALA A 170 -9.73 -13.39 -5.05
C ALA A 170 -10.97 -14.15 -4.55
N GLY A 171 -11.53 -13.76 -3.40
CA GLY A 171 -12.76 -14.33 -2.86
C GLY A 171 -13.94 -14.15 -3.80
N MET A 172 -14.07 -12.98 -4.43
CA MET A 172 -15.12 -12.70 -5.42
C MET A 172 -14.97 -13.56 -6.68
N PHE A 173 -13.76 -13.69 -7.22
CA PHE A 173 -13.50 -14.60 -8.35
C PHE A 173 -13.86 -16.05 -8.03
N LEU A 174 -13.46 -16.54 -6.86
CA LEU A 174 -13.77 -17.89 -6.42
C LEU A 174 -15.27 -18.09 -6.19
N HIS A 175 -15.97 -17.10 -5.63
CA HIS A 175 -17.40 -17.16 -5.40
C HIS A 175 -18.18 -17.25 -6.72
N VAL A 176 -17.87 -16.37 -7.67
CA VAL A 176 -18.51 -16.34 -8.99
C VAL A 176 -18.25 -17.62 -9.78
N TRP A 177 -17.00 -18.09 -9.83
CA TRP A 177 -16.66 -19.28 -10.61
C TRP A 177 -17.13 -20.59 -9.98
N SER A 178 -17.28 -20.61 -8.65
CA SER A 178 -17.89 -21.74 -7.96
C SER A 178 -19.33 -21.97 -8.39
N ALA A 179 -20.09 -20.92 -8.68
CA ALA A 179 -21.49 -21.06 -9.11
C ALA A 179 -21.59 -21.73 -10.49
N THR A 180 -20.63 -21.44 -11.38
CA THR A 180 -20.62 -21.97 -12.75
C THR A 180 -20.25 -23.45 -12.84
N ARG A 181 -19.49 -23.99 -11.87
CA ARG A 181 -19.01 -25.39 -11.91
C ARG A 181 -20.10 -26.45 -11.74
N HIS A 182 -21.28 -26.08 -11.24
CA HIS A 182 -22.38 -27.02 -11.02
C HIS A 182 -23.34 -27.14 -12.22
N LEU A 183 -23.08 -26.44 -13.33
CA LEU A 183 -23.89 -26.56 -14.54
C LEU A 183 -23.50 -27.80 -15.35
N THR A 184 -24.44 -28.74 -15.49
CA THR A 184 -24.38 -29.88 -16.40
C THR A 184 -24.36 -29.41 -17.86
N HIS A 185 -23.70 -30.19 -18.72
CA HIS A 185 -23.29 -29.88 -20.09
C HIS A 185 -24.38 -29.39 -21.07
N GLU A 186 -25.68 -29.47 -20.75
CA GLU A 186 -26.75 -29.09 -21.69
C GLU A 186 -27.20 -27.62 -21.59
N LEU A 187 -26.82 -26.87 -20.56
CA LEU A 187 -27.32 -25.51 -20.31
C LEU A 187 -26.17 -24.49 -20.13
N TRP A 188 -25.17 -24.53 -21.03
CA TRP A 188 -23.98 -23.67 -20.94
C TRP A 188 -24.29 -22.15 -20.99
N TRP A 189 -25.49 -21.78 -21.46
CA TRP A 189 -25.96 -20.40 -21.65
C TRP A 189 -27.02 -19.96 -20.62
N ASN A 190 -26.92 -20.47 -19.39
CA ASN A 190 -27.79 -20.06 -18.29
C ASN A 190 -27.43 -18.69 -17.69
N SER A 191 -28.35 -18.15 -16.90
CA SER A 191 -28.20 -16.89 -16.17
C SER A 191 -26.90 -16.83 -15.35
N ASP A 192 -26.49 -17.94 -14.72
CA ASP A 192 -25.27 -18.00 -13.90
C ASP A 192 -23.99 -17.88 -14.74
N SER A 193 -23.96 -18.49 -15.94
CA SER A 193 -22.87 -18.32 -16.90
C SER A 193 -22.76 -16.88 -17.39
N LYS A 194 -23.90 -16.20 -17.60
CA LYS A 194 -23.94 -14.79 -17.98
C LYS A 194 -23.37 -13.91 -16.87
N VAL A 195 -23.76 -14.12 -15.62
CA VAL A 195 -23.21 -13.41 -14.44
C VAL A 195 -21.71 -13.61 -14.31
N ALA A 196 -21.21 -14.83 -14.49
CA ALA A 196 -19.78 -15.11 -14.43
C ALA A 196 -19.00 -14.41 -15.55
N SER A 197 -19.55 -14.39 -16.77
CA SER A 197 -18.93 -13.73 -17.92
C SER A 197 -18.86 -12.20 -17.75
N THR A 198 -19.96 -11.57 -17.32
CA THR A 198 -20.02 -10.11 -17.13
C THR A 198 -19.11 -9.67 -15.99
N TYR A 199 -19.12 -10.41 -14.87
CA TYR A 199 -18.20 -10.15 -13.76
C TYR A 199 -16.74 -10.22 -14.20
N THR A 200 -16.35 -11.26 -14.94
CA THR A 200 -14.96 -11.45 -15.38
C THR A 200 -14.50 -10.33 -16.32
N VAL A 201 -15.35 -9.88 -17.23
CA VAL A 201 -15.04 -8.75 -18.14
C VAL A 201 -14.83 -7.46 -17.35
N VAL A 202 -15.74 -7.13 -16.43
CA VAL A 202 -15.64 -5.91 -15.61
C VAL A 202 -14.42 -5.98 -14.68
N ALA A 203 -14.17 -7.13 -14.06
CA ALA A 203 -13.01 -7.32 -13.19
C ALA A 203 -11.70 -7.22 -13.98
N ALA A 204 -11.61 -7.83 -15.16
CA ALA A 204 -10.43 -7.76 -16.01
C ALA A 204 -10.15 -6.32 -16.50
N LEU A 205 -11.20 -5.60 -16.91
CA LEU A 205 -11.09 -4.18 -17.29
C LEU A 205 -10.62 -3.33 -16.09
N SER A 206 -11.19 -3.55 -14.91
CA SER A 206 -10.82 -2.81 -13.70
C SER A 206 -9.38 -3.06 -13.28
N ILE A 207 -8.93 -4.32 -13.31
CA ILE A 207 -7.53 -4.70 -13.04
C ILE A 207 -6.60 -4.08 -14.10
N GLY A 208 -6.99 -4.12 -15.38
CA GLY A 208 -6.22 -3.52 -16.48
C GLY A 208 -6.03 -2.01 -16.31
N LEU A 209 -7.12 -1.29 -16.00
CA LEU A 209 -7.08 0.15 -15.74
C LEU A 209 -6.28 0.48 -14.47
N PHE A 210 -6.40 -0.35 -13.42
CA PHE A 210 -5.59 -0.19 -12.22
C PHE A 210 -4.10 -0.33 -12.52
N LEU A 211 -3.70 -1.38 -13.23
CA LEU A 211 -2.29 -1.59 -13.60
C LEU A 211 -1.77 -0.47 -14.52
N LEU A 212 -2.59 -0.01 -15.47
CA LEU A 212 -2.23 1.12 -16.35
C LEU A 212 -2.00 2.42 -15.54
N SER A 213 -2.86 2.68 -14.55
CA SER A 213 -2.71 3.82 -13.64
C SER A 213 -1.39 3.75 -12.88
N GLN A 214 -1.06 2.59 -12.30
CA GLN A 214 0.20 2.38 -11.58
C GLN A 214 1.43 2.54 -12.48
N ILE A 215 1.39 2.01 -13.71
CA ILE A 215 2.49 2.15 -14.68
C ILE A 215 2.69 3.60 -15.08
N THR A 216 1.60 4.33 -15.31
CA THR A 216 1.65 5.75 -15.70
C THR A 216 2.25 6.60 -14.59
N LEU A 217 1.88 6.33 -13.33
CA LEU A 217 2.37 7.07 -12.18
C LEU A 217 3.84 6.76 -11.87
N TYR A 218 4.26 5.51 -12.01
CA TYR A 218 5.65 5.10 -11.80
C TYR A 218 6.61 5.65 -12.87
N ASN A 219 6.13 5.78 -14.11
CA ASN A 219 6.93 6.27 -15.23
C ASN A 219 6.85 7.79 -15.42
N ALA A 220 6.12 8.54 -14.58
CA ALA A 220 6.03 9.99 -14.70
C ALA A 220 7.44 10.59 -14.51
N PRO A 221 8.06 11.15 -15.57
CA PRO A 221 9.35 11.79 -15.45
C PRO A 221 9.14 13.06 -14.63
N TYR A 222 9.87 13.18 -13.52
CA TYR A 222 10.08 14.47 -12.85
C TYR A 222 10.76 15.36 -13.88
N LYS A 223 9.99 16.25 -14.53
CA LYS A 223 10.55 17.25 -15.44
C LYS A 223 11.25 18.28 -14.56
N ASP A 224 12.57 18.22 -14.55
CA ASP A 224 13.42 19.33 -14.10
C ASP A 224 13.17 20.51 -15.05
N GLU A 225 12.24 21.40 -14.73
CA GLU A 225 12.15 22.73 -15.35
C GLU A 225 13.17 23.67 -14.70
N GLU A 226 14.47 23.37 -14.86
CA GLU A 226 15.57 24.31 -14.54
C GLU A 226 16.71 24.16 -15.57
N GLU A 227 16.44 24.40 -16.86
CA GLU A 227 17.51 24.79 -17.80
C GLU A 227 16.94 25.51 -19.05
N SER A 228 16.19 26.59 -18.83
CA SER A 228 15.94 27.60 -19.87
C SER A 228 16.28 29.00 -19.35
N GLY A 229 17.45 29.10 -18.74
CA GLY A 229 18.02 30.33 -18.21
C GLY A 229 19.53 30.36 -18.40
N GLY A 230 19.98 30.67 -19.61
CA GLY A 230 21.33 31.21 -19.85
C GLY A 230 22.38 30.27 -20.41
N SER A 231 22.58 30.33 -21.73
CA SER A 231 23.87 30.73 -22.31
C SER A 231 23.84 30.53 -23.83
N SER A 232 23.29 31.52 -24.53
CA SER A 232 23.79 31.84 -25.86
C SER A 232 25.08 32.63 -25.65
N CYS A 233 26.23 31.96 -25.69
CA CYS A 233 27.52 32.62 -25.87
C CYS A 233 28.19 32.02 -27.10
N SER A 234 28.33 32.89 -28.10
CA SER A 234 28.83 32.65 -29.44
C SER A 234 30.30 32.22 -29.44
N THR A 235 30.55 31.15 -30.19
CA THR A 235 31.70 30.91 -31.09
C THR A 235 32.93 31.82 -31.00
N ARG A 236 34.09 31.18 -30.78
CA ARG A 236 35.29 31.43 -31.59
C ARG A 236 35.36 30.39 -32.69
#